data_AF-A0A351MQ56-F1
#
_entry.id   AF-A0A351MQ56-F1
#
_cell.length_a   1.000
_cell.length_b   1.000
_cell.length_c   1.000
_cell.angle_alpha   90.00
_cell.angle_beta   90.00
_cell.angle_gamma   90.00
#
_symmetry.space_group_name_H-M   'P 1'
#
loop_
_entity.id
_entity.type
_entity.pdbx_description
1 polymer ?
#
loop_
_entity_poly.entity_id
_entity_poly.type
_entity_poly.pdbx_seq_one_letter_code
_entity_poly.pdbx_strand_id
1 'polypeptide(L)'
;MSRFSLEIEGTPPEVLALSTPERVARMKKGEDDPGLIATYAQFGRHLLVGSSAPDSALPANLQGLWAEEYTPPWNADYHTNINVQMNYWPAHPANLADHAAPYHRYIFTMAKSGEAYAKQYFRARGWQGGISSNAWAVAAPGDPGSAGWTLLPAVNGWLAEDLIRHVDYTGIDLEFLSKAYPVVKGAAQFYQDTLIELPGRGLVTAPSSSPENAYRLPNGEVHKMCLGATMDLQVAASAMTSAYRLAATLVTDKAESKSWAETVKRIVPMKIGPDGRLQEWLEPYAEPEPHHRHVSHLWGLYPGNLISIRTTPELAAAARATLEKRTDASTGWSMAWKACFWARLHDGDRAYKLL
;
A
#
# COMPACT_ATOMS: atom_id res chain seq x y z
N MET A 1 17.94 4.20 18.31
CA MET A 1 18.58 4.81 17.11
C MET A 1 19.81 4.07 16.59
N SER A 2 20.74 3.58 17.43
CA SER A 2 22.03 2.97 17.01
C SER A 2 21.97 1.66 16.19
N ARG A 3 20.79 1.07 15.99
CA ARG A 3 20.60 -0.20 15.25
C ARG A 3 20.85 -0.12 13.72
N PHE A 4 21.06 1.08 13.20
CA PHE A 4 21.22 1.34 11.76
C PHE A 4 22.09 2.59 11.58
N SER A 5 23.14 2.47 10.77
CA SER A 5 23.96 3.58 10.29
C SER A 5 23.93 3.59 8.76
N LEU A 6 23.92 4.79 8.20
CA LEU A 6 24.03 5.02 6.76
C LEU A 6 24.98 6.20 6.58
N GLU A 7 26.09 5.95 5.89
CA GLU A 7 27.07 6.95 5.53
C GLU A 7 27.19 6.94 4.01
N ILE A 8 27.04 8.11 3.41
CA ILE A 8 27.23 8.31 1.97
C ILE A 8 28.29 9.40 1.82
N GLU A 9 29.45 9.00 1.33
CA GLU A 9 30.58 9.90 1.13
C GLU A 9 30.30 10.92 0.01
N GLY A 10 31.11 11.98 -0.06
CA GLY A 10 31.08 12.94 -1.16
C GLY A 10 30.46 14.30 -0.84
N THR A 11 30.01 14.54 0.40
CA THR A 11 29.59 15.89 0.82
C THR A 11 30.80 16.71 1.29
N PRO A 12 31.14 17.85 0.64
CA PRO A 12 32.28 18.65 1.05
C PRO A 12 32.11 19.25 2.46
N PRO A 13 33.21 19.45 3.23
CA PRO A 13 33.14 19.99 4.60
C PRO A 13 32.43 21.34 4.71
N GLU A 14 32.60 22.23 3.73
CA GLU A 14 31.93 23.53 3.68
C GLU A 14 30.41 23.41 3.49
N VAL A 15 29.93 22.33 2.86
CA VAL A 15 28.49 22.04 2.73
C VAL A 15 27.94 21.47 4.03
N LEU A 16 28.71 20.60 4.71
CA LEU A 16 28.35 20.05 6.02
C LEU A 16 28.23 21.13 7.11
N ALA A 17 28.96 22.23 6.96
CA ALA A 17 28.91 23.38 7.88
C ALA A 17 27.67 24.28 7.68
N LEU A 18 26.92 24.13 6.57
CA LEU A 18 25.68 24.87 6.32
C LEU A 18 24.53 24.33 7.16
N SER A 19 23.53 25.19 7.40
CA SER A 19 22.28 24.78 8.03
C SER A 19 21.46 23.85 7.11
N THR A 20 20.60 23.02 7.69
CA THR A 20 19.72 22.12 6.92
C THR A 20 18.88 22.86 5.86
N PRO A 21 18.26 24.02 6.14
CA PRO A 21 17.51 24.76 5.11
C PRO A 21 18.39 25.21 3.94
N GLU A 22 19.63 25.64 4.18
CA GLU A 22 20.58 26.04 3.13
C GLU A 22 20.96 24.84 2.26
N ARG A 23 21.23 23.68 2.87
CA ARG A 23 21.54 22.43 2.16
C ARG A 23 20.37 21.96 1.28
N VAL A 24 19.14 21.99 1.80
CA VAL A 24 17.92 21.70 1.02
C VAL A 24 17.76 22.69 -0.14
N ALA A 25 18.01 23.98 0.08
CA ALA A 25 17.90 24.99 -0.97
C ALA A 25 18.92 24.78 -2.11
N ARG A 26 20.10 24.24 -1.80
CA ARG A 26 21.12 23.84 -2.79
C ARG A 26 20.69 22.62 -3.60
N MET A 27 20.20 21.56 -2.94
CA MET A 27 19.68 20.38 -3.65
C MET A 27 18.53 20.72 -4.60
N LYS A 28 17.64 21.65 -4.21
CA LYS A 28 16.58 22.15 -5.11
C LYS A 28 17.09 22.84 -6.37
N LYS A 29 18.35 23.32 -6.39
CA LYS A 29 19.01 23.90 -7.56
C LYS A 29 19.78 22.86 -8.39
N GLY A 30 19.73 21.59 -8.02
CA GLY A 30 20.43 20.50 -8.69
C GLY A 30 21.86 20.28 -8.21
N GLU A 31 22.26 20.88 -7.10
CA GLU A 31 23.54 20.57 -6.45
C GLU A 31 23.45 19.27 -5.65
N ASP A 32 24.56 18.53 -5.56
CA ASP A 32 24.60 17.25 -4.87
C ASP A 32 24.93 17.39 -3.37
N ASP A 33 24.24 16.64 -2.52
CA ASP A 33 24.49 16.57 -1.08
C ASP A 33 24.17 15.17 -0.52
N PRO A 34 25.05 14.18 -0.74
CA PRO A 34 24.83 12.80 -0.30
C PRO A 34 24.63 12.66 1.23
N GLY A 35 25.24 13.53 2.01
CA GLY A 35 25.12 13.58 3.47
C GLY A 35 23.74 14.05 3.92
N LEU A 36 23.06 14.89 3.12
CA LEU A 36 21.68 15.29 3.40
C LEU A 36 20.73 14.12 3.14
N ILE A 37 21.02 13.26 2.16
CA ILE A 37 20.25 12.04 1.89
C ILE A 37 20.38 11.06 3.06
N ALA A 38 21.60 10.84 3.57
CA ALA A 38 21.82 10.05 4.77
C ALA A 38 21.08 10.63 5.99
N THR A 39 21.10 11.97 6.14
CA THR A 39 20.36 12.69 7.17
C THR A 39 18.84 12.48 7.02
N TYR A 40 18.31 12.53 5.79
CA TYR A 40 16.89 12.35 5.51
C TYR A 40 16.42 10.93 5.82
N ALA A 41 17.22 9.91 5.51
CA ALA A 41 16.95 8.52 5.90
C ALA A 41 16.90 8.36 7.44
N GLN A 42 17.83 8.98 8.16
CA GLN A 42 17.81 8.98 9.63
C GLN A 42 16.65 9.80 10.20
N PHE A 43 16.24 10.87 9.53
CA PHE A 43 15.08 11.66 9.92
C PHE A 43 13.79 10.85 9.82
N GLY A 44 13.59 10.07 8.75
CA GLY A 44 12.44 9.15 8.65
C GLY A 44 12.40 8.13 9.80
N ARG A 45 13.56 7.55 10.17
CA ARG A 45 13.68 6.67 11.34
C ARG A 45 13.35 7.41 12.64
N HIS A 46 13.87 8.62 12.82
CA HIS A 46 13.62 9.44 13.99
C HIS A 46 12.12 9.76 14.14
N LEU A 47 11.44 10.13 13.05
CA LEU A 47 10.01 10.41 13.06
C LEU A 47 9.20 9.18 13.48
N LEU A 48 9.48 8.00 12.90
CA LEU A 48 8.76 6.78 13.28
C LEU A 48 8.98 6.39 14.75
N VAL A 49 10.21 6.54 15.26
CA VAL A 49 10.52 6.35 16.69
C VAL A 49 9.75 7.34 17.57
N GLY A 50 9.69 8.61 17.16
CA GLY A 50 9.00 9.66 17.89
C GLY A 50 7.48 9.53 17.87
N SER A 51 6.89 8.97 16.81
CA SER A 51 5.44 8.89 16.60
C SER A 51 4.82 7.50 16.80
N SER A 52 5.63 6.46 17.00
CA SER A 52 5.15 5.07 17.07
C SER A 52 6.06 4.20 17.94
N ALA A 53 6.27 4.61 19.20
CA ALA A 53 6.98 3.77 20.16
C ALA A 53 6.25 2.43 20.37
N PRO A 54 6.94 1.34 20.75
CA PRO A 54 6.33 -0.01 20.81
C PRO A 54 5.07 -0.09 21.69
N ASP A 55 5.02 0.70 22.76
CA ASP A 55 3.94 0.80 23.74
C ASP A 55 2.93 1.94 23.45
N SER A 56 3.10 2.70 22.36
CA SER A 56 2.15 3.74 21.96
C SER A 56 0.73 3.15 21.78
N ALA A 57 -0.27 3.85 22.31
CA ALA A 57 -1.67 3.42 22.20
C ALA A 57 -2.18 3.42 20.75
N LEU A 58 -1.65 4.32 19.93
CA LEU A 58 -2.03 4.52 18.54
C LEU A 58 -0.80 4.53 17.62
N PRO A 59 -0.95 4.16 16.34
CA PRO A 59 0.11 4.30 15.35
C PRO A 59 0.30 5.76 14.90
N ALA A 60 1.33 5.99 14.09
CA ALA A 60 1.56 7.25 13.39
C ALA A 60 0.42 7.51 12.39
N ASN A 61 -0.30 8.62 12.58
CA ASN A 61 -1.35 9.07 11.67
C ASN A 61 -0.76 9.88 10.48
N LEU A 62 -1.59 10.59 9.70
CA LEU A 62 -1.14 11.42 8.58
C LEU A 62 -0.08 12.49 8.94
N GLN A 63 0.03 12.88 10.21
CA GLN A 63 1.01 13.84 10.71
C GLN A 63 1.91 13.25 11.82
N GLY A 64 1.96 11.91 11.93
CA GLY A 64 2.66 11.21 13.01
C GLY A 64 2.00 11.43 14.37
N LEU A 65 2.45 12.47 15.07
CA LEU A 65 1.93 12.95 16.35
C LEU A 65 1.81 14.49 16.42
N TRP A 66 2.23 15.20 15.37
CA TRP A 66 2.46 16.65 15.42
C TRP A 66 1.41 17.39 14.58
N ALA A 67 0.34 17.84 15.24
CA ALA A 67 -0.69 18.69 14.65
C ALA A 67 -0.86 19.94 15.52
N GLU A 68 -0.87 21.12 14.90
CA GLU A 68 -1.10 22.39 15.60
C GLU A 68 -2.53 22.90 15.43
N GLU A 69 -3.24 22.45 14.39
CA GLU A 69 -4.60 22.89 14.09
C GLU A 69 -5.66 22.08 14.83
N TYR A 70 -6.80 22.71 15.14
CA TYR A 70 -7.99 22.01 15.65
C TYR A 70 -8.65 21.11 14.60
N THR A 71 -8.58 21.52 13.33
CA THR A 71 -9.12 20.79 12.17
C THR A 71 -7.98 20.56 11.17
N PRO A 72 -7.04 19.64 11.48
CA PRO A 72 -5.92 19.38 10.60
C PRO A 72 -6.40 18.84 9.25
N PRO A 73 -5.64 19.03 8.16
CA PRO A 73 -5.96 18.47 6.84
C PRO A 73 -6.29 16.97 6.92
N TRP A 74 -7.42 16.58 6.32
CA TRP A 74 -7.97 15.21 6.38
C TRP A 74 -8.12 14.66 7.81
N ASN A 75 -8.37 15.54 8.79
CA ASN A 75 -8.50 15.22 10.22
C ASN A 75 -7.27 14.56 10.84
N ALA A 76 -6.09 14.64 10.19
CA ALA A 76 -4.91 13.86 10.56
C ALA A 76 -5.28 12.39 10.84
N ASP A 77 -6.15 11.82 9.98
CA ASP A 77 -6.76 10.53 10.18
C ASP A 77 -5.78 9.35 9.93
N TYR A 78 -6.31 8.13 9.98
CA TYR A 78 -5.60 6.95 9.51
C TYR A 78 -6.10 6.62 8.11
N HIS A 79 -5.39 7.11 7.11
CA HIS A 79 -5.75 6.94 5.70
C HIS A 79 -5.15 5.64 5.12
N THR A 80 -6.01 4.70 4.76
CA THR A 80 -5.67 3.28 4.48
C THR A 80 -5.64 2.92 2.99
N ASN A 81 -5.64 3.90 2.08
CA ASN A 81 -5.46 3.65 0.65
C ASN A 81 -4.03 3.95 0.14
N ILE A 82 -3.09 4.27 1.04
CA ILE A 82 -1.63 4.35 0.83
C ILE A 82 -0.91 4.86 2.09
N ASN A 83 -1.45 5.87 2.77
CA ASN A 83 -0.65 6.72 3.67
C ASN A 83 -0.21 6.00 4.95
N VAL A 84 -1.13 5.36 5.68
CA VAL A 84 -0.74 4.65 6.91
C VAL A 84 0.16 3.48 6.58
N GLN A 85 -0.05 2.79 5.46
CA GLN A 85 0.87 1.74 5.01
C GLN A 85 2.28 2.31 4.75
N MET A 86 2.35 3.46 4.06
CA MET A 86 3.60 4.16 3.76
C MET A 86 4.36 4.57 5.02
N ASN A 87 3.67 5.03 6.07
CA ASN A 87 4.29 5.37 7.36
C ASN A 87 5.12 4.21 7.93
N TYR A 88 4.70 2.96 7.67
CA TYR A 88 5.30 1.75 8.23
C TYR A 88 6.19 0.97 7.26
N TRP A 89 6.26 1.34 5.98
CA TRP A 89 7.23 0.75 5.04
C TRP A 89 8.69 0.74 5.52
N PRO A 90 9.21 1.80 6.18
CA PRO A 90 10.58 1.77 6.68
C PRO A 90 10.76 0.92 7.94
N ALA A 91 9.70 0.53 8.66
CA ALA A 91 9.79 -0.06 9.99
C ALA A 91 10.73 -1.28 10.02
N HIS A 92 10.48 -2.27 9.15
CA HIS A 92 11.32 -3.46 9.09
C HIS A 92 12.68 -3.23 8.42
N PRO A 93 12.78 -2.69 7.19
CA PRO A 93 14.08 -2.52 6.52
C PRO A 93 15.02 -1.54 7.23
N ALA A 94 14.51 -0.60 8.04
CA ALA A 94 15.32 0.34 8.82
C ALA A 94 15.59 -0.11 10.27
N ASN A 95 15.38 -1.40 10.56
CA ASN A 95 15.65 -2.05 11.85
C ASN A 95 14.86 -1.44 13.03
N LEU A 96 13.56 -1.22 12.81
CA LEU A 96 12.56 -0.67 13.74
C LEU A 96 11.27 -1.52 13.76
N ALA A 97 11.40 -2.85 13.60
CA ALA A 97 10.23 -3.74 13.53
C ALA A 97 9.35 -3.69 14.80
N ASP A 98 9.94 -3.41 15.97
CA ASP A 98 9.24 -3.19 17.23
C ASP A 98 8.33 -1.94 17.20
N HIS A 99 8.65 -0.95 16.37
CA HIS A 99 7.85 0.28 16.23
C HIS A 99 6.63 0.10 15.33
N ALA A 100 6.49 -1.03 14.64
CA ALA A 100 5.26 -1.40 13.95
C ALA A 100 4.18 -1.97 14.90
N ALA A 101 4.52 -2.25 16.17
CA ALA A 101 3.59 -2.86 17.12
C ALA A 101 2.28 -2.07 17.35
N PRO A 102 2.27 -0.72 17.47
CA PRO A 102 1.03 0.06 17.54
C PRO A 102 0.15 -0.11 16.29
N TYR A 103 0.77 -0.19 15.11
CA TYR A 103 0.06 -0.38 13.86
C TYR A 103 -0.56 -1.77 13.74
N HIS A 104 0.16 -2.82 14.16
CA HIS A 104 -0.40 -4.17 14.20
C HIS A 104 -1.62 -4.25 15.13
N ARG A 105 -1.53 -3.66 16.35
CA ARG A 105 -2.67 -3.60 17.28
C ARG A 105 -3.85 -2.83 16.69
N TYR A 106 -3.56 -1.75 15.97
CA TYR A 106 -4.57 -0.97 15.27
C TYR A 106 -5.27 -1.79 14.18
N ILE A 107 -4.54 -2.53 13.35
CA ILE A 107 -5.09 -3.45 12.35
C ILE A 107 -5.96 -4.51 13.02
N PHE A 108 -5.52 -5.13 14.13
CA PHE A 108 -6.31 -6.12 14.86
C PHE A 108 -7.64 -5.54 15.36
N THR A 109 -7.61 -4.29 15.85
CA THR A 109 -8.80 -3.60 16.35
C THR A 109 -9.74 -3.21 15.21
N MET A 110 -9.19 -2.72 14.10
CA MET A 110 -9.93 -2.41 12.88
C MET A 110 -10.58 -3.66 12.29
N ALA A 111 -9.88 -4.80 12.26
CA ALA A 111 -10.44 -6.04 11.76
C ALA A 111 -11.70 -6.45 12.54
N LYS A 112 -11.64 -6.35 13.88
CA LYS A 112 -12.79 -6.64 14.75
C LYS A 112 -13.97 -5.69 14.48
N SER A 113 -13.73 -4.39 14.32
CA SER A 113 -14.81 -3.44 13.98
C SER A 113 -15.34 -3.66 12.56
N GLY A 114 -14.47 -4.10 11.64
CA GLY A 114 -14.75 -4.38 10.24
C GLY A 114 -15.57 -5.64 9.97
N GLU A 115 -15.68 -6.57 10.92
CA GLU A 115 -16.56 -7.74 10.81
C GLU A 115 -18.02 -7.33 10.63
N ALA A 116 -18.47 -6.33 11.42
CA ALA A 116 -19.82 -5.78 11.29
C ALA A 116 -20.01 -5.09 9.94
N TYR A 117 -18.99 -4.38 9.46
CA TYR A 117 -19.03 -3.73 8.15
C TYR A 117 -19.17 -4.74 7.01
N ALA A 118 -18.33 -5.78 6.98
CA ALA A 118 -18.40 -6.87 5.99
C ALA A 118 -19.77 -7.55 6.00
N LYS A 119 -20.29 -7.90 7.18
CA LYS A 119 -21.58 -8.57 7.32
C LYS A 119 -22.75 -7.70 6.87
N GLN A 120 -22.79 -6.43 7.27
CA GLN A 120 -23.95 -5.56 7.04
C GLN A 120 -24.02 -5.04 5.60
N TYR A 121 -22.88 -4.69 5.00
CA TYR A 121 -22.84 -4.04 3.68
C TYR A 121 -22.61 -5.04 2.54
N PHE A 122 -21.84 -6.10 2.79
CA PHE A 122 -21.47 -7.08 1.75
C PHE A 122 -22.08 -8.45 1.96
N ARG A 123 -22.69 -8.72 3.14
CA ARG A 123 -23.18 -10.05 3.53
C ARG A 123 -22.09 -11.13 3.45
N ALA A 124 -20.83 -10.73 3.68
CA ALA A 124 -19.65 -11.57 3.58
C ALA A 124 -19.10 -11.97 4.95
N ARG A 125 -18.37 -13.08 5.00
CA ARG A 125 -17.50 -13.44 6.13
C ARG A 125 -16.28 -12.51 6.19
N GLY A 126 -15.49 -12.67 7.25
CA GLY A 126 -14.28 -11.90 7.45
C GLY A 126 -14.56 -10.47 7.91
N TRP A 127 -13.75 -9.53 7.44
CA TRP A 127 -13.85 -8.12 7.81
C TRP A 127 -13.52 -7.23 6.61
N GLN A 128 -13.97 -5.98 6.63
CA GLN A 128 -13.60 -4.97 5.66
C GLN A 128 -13.28 -3.65 6.35
N GLY A 129 -12.39 -2.85 5.76
CA GLY A 129 -12.04 -1.50 6.22
C GLY A 129 -12.45 -0.42 5.22
N GLY A 130 -12.70 0.79 5.73
CA GLY A 130 -12.85 2.01 4.96
C GLY A 130 -11.51 2.72 4.76
N ILE A 131 -11.46 3.61 3.77
CA ILE A 131 -10.27 4.39 3.43
C ILE A 131 -9.83 5.31 4.58
N SER A 132 -10.79 5.86 5.34
CA SER A 132 -10.50 6.72 6.48
C SER A 132 -10.90 6.02 7.78
N SER A 133 -10.03 6.12 8.79
CA SER A 133 -10.31 5.66 10.15
C SER A 133 -9.78 6.64 11.20
N ASN A 134 -10.10 6.40 12.48
CA ASN A 134 -9.82 7.32 13.58
C ASN A 134 -9.19 6.58 14.77
N ALA A 135 -9.00 7.28 15.90
CA ALA A 135 -8.40 6.72 17.12
C ALA A 135 -9.11 5.45 17.67
N TRP A 136 -10.37 5.22 17.29
CA TRP A 136 -11.15 4.04 17.70
C TRP A 136 -11.06 2.89 16.70
N ALA A 137 -10.23 3.01 15.66
CA ALA A 137 -10.08 2.03 14.58
C ALA A 137 -11.44 1.65 13.93
N VAL A 138 -12.30 2.64 13.69
CA VAL A 138 -13.58 2.44 13.03
C VAL A 138 -13.35 2.04 11.58
N ALA A 139 -13.84 0.84 11.21
CA ALA A 139 -13.69 0.31 9.86
C ALA A 139 -14.80 0.75 8.88
N ALA A 140 -15.96 1.20 9.39
CA ALA A 140 -17.05 1.67 8.53
C ALA A 140 -16.65 2.94 7.75
N PRO A 141 -17.14 3.14 6.52
CA PRO A 141 -16.82 4.31 5.71
C PRO A 141 -17.36 5.58 6.37
N GLY A 142 -16.49 6.58 6.53
CA GLY A 142 -16.81 7.81 7.26
C GLY A 142 -17.67 8.82 6.49
N ASP A 143 -17.55 8.88 5.16
CA ASP A 143 -18.26 9.85 4.32
C ASP A 143 -19.22 9.18 3.32
N PRO A 144 -20.56 9.27 3.51
CA PRO A 144 -21.54 8.74 2.58
C PRO A 144 -21.62 9.53 1.26
N GLY A 145 -21.01 10.72 1.16
CA GLY A 145 -21.13 11.65 0.03
C GLY A 145 -20.28 11.31 -1.20
N SER A 146 -19.35 10.34 -1.12
CA SER A 146 -18.48 10.03 -2.26
C SER A 146 -17.99 8.58 -2.31
N ALA A 147 -18.85 7.67 -2.79
CA ALA A 147 -18.51 6.25 -2.96
C ALA A 147 -17.20 6.02 -3.75
N GLY A 148 -16.90 6.87 -4.74
CA GLY A 148 -15.64 6.81 -5.51
C GLY A 148 -14.37 7.16 -4.74
N TRP A 149 -14.50 7.64 -3.50
CA TRP A 149 -13.41 7.97 -2.58
C TRP A 149 -13.46 7.19 -1.27
N THR A 150 -14.55 6.48 -0.98
CA THR A 150 -14.74 5.78 0.30
C THR A 150 -14.83 4.27 0.17
N LEU A 151 -15.12 3.75 -1.03
CA LEU A 151 -15.16 2.32 -1.28
C LEU A 151 -13.88 1.84 -1.99
N LEU A 152 -13.09 1.05 -1.29
CA LEU A 152 -11.93 0.34 -1.82
C LEU A 152 -11.87 -1.08 -1.25
N PRO A 153 -12.23 -2.11 -2.04
CA PRO A 153 -12.09 -3.50 -1.64
C PRO A 153 -10.67 -3.88 -1.19
N ALA A 154 -9.62 -3.25 -1.74
CA ALA A 154 -8.23 -3.49 -1.37
C ALA A 154 -7.82 -3.16 0.09
N VAL A 155 -8.62 -2.42 0.87
CA VAL A 155 -8.19 -1.93 2.20
C VAL A 155 -7.77 -3.07 3.15
N ASN A 156 -8.67 -4.03 3.39
CA ASN A 156 -8.42 -5.10 4.36
C ASN A 156 -7.23 -6.00 3.95
N GLY A 157 -7.12 -6.35 2.67
CA GLY A 157 -6.05 -7.17 2.14
C GLY A 157 -4.70 -6.47 2.25
N TRP A 158 -4.63 -5.16 1.95
CA TRP A 158 -3.38 -4.41 2.06
C TRP A 158 -2.93 -4.29 3.53
N LEU A 159 -3.83 -3.97 4.45
CA LEU A 159 -3.52 -3.95 5.89
C LEU A 159 -3.07 -5.33 6.38
N ALA A 160 -3.71 -6.41 5.92
CA ALA A 160 -3.30 -7.77 6.24
C ALA A 160 -1.89 -8.10 5.70
N GLU A 161 -1.54 -7.62 4.50
CA GLU A 161 -0.20 -7.79 3.93
C GLU A 161 0.90 -7.09 4.74
N ASP A 162 0.59 -6.04 5.51
CA ASP A 162 1.57 -5.44 6.42
C ASP A 162 1.90 -6.36 7.61
N LEU A 163 0.93 -7.13 8.10
CA LEU A 163 1.17 -8.17 9.11
C LEU A 163 2.02 -9.31 8.54
N ILE A 164 1.75 -9.68 7.29
CA ILE A 164 2.53 -10.68 6.56
C ILE A 164 3.98 -10.24 6.40
N ARG A 165 4.20 -8.99 6.02
CA ARG A 165 5.54 -8.41 5.92
C ARG A 165 6.28 -8.50 7.25
N HIS A 166 5.61 -8.30 8.38
CA HIS A 166 6.25 -8.49 9.68
C HIS A 166 6.77 -9.92 9.84
N VAL A 167 5.94 -10.93 9.58
CA VAL A 167 6.36 -12.36 9.63
C VAL A 167 7.53 -12.63 8.68
N ASP A 168 7.51 -12.06 7.47
CA ASP A 168 8.58 -12.26 6.49
C ASP A 168 9.93 -11.68 6.95
N TYR A 169 9.92 -10.60 7.73
CA TYR A 169 11.14 -9.96 8.26
C TYR A 169 11.61 -10.56 9.60
N THR A 170 10.69 -10.91 10.50
CA THR A 170 11.03 -11.35 11.85
C THR A 170 11.05 -12.87 12.01
N GLY A 171 10.51 -13.60 11.04
CA GLY A 171 10.35 -15.05 11.09
C GLY A 171 9.04 -15.46 11.78
N ILE A 172 8.92 -16.76 12.06
CA ILE A 172 7.72 -17.34 12.66
C ILE A 172 7.72 -17.08 14.17
N ASP A 173 6.84 -16.21 14.61
CA ASP A 173 6.45 -16.03 16.01
C ASP A 173 5.01 -16.52 16.21
N LEU A 174 4.84 -17.61 16.96
CA LEU A 174 3.52 -18.22 17.19
C LEU A 174 2.58 -17.31 18.01
N GLU A 175 3.11 -16.46 18.90
CA GLU A 175 2.26 -15.52 19.65
C GLU A 175 1.73 -14.44 18.71
N PHE A 176 2.58 -13.87 17.86
CA PHE A 176 2.16 -12.91 16.85
C PHE A 176 1.16 -13.55 15.87
N LEU A 177 1.47 -14.75 15.35
CA LEU A 177 0.61 -15.46 14.40
C LEU A 177 -0.77 -15.80 15.00
N SER A 178 -0.87 -16.08 16.29
CA SER A 178 -2.16 -16.30 16.95
C SER A 178 -3.12 -15.11 16.83
N LYS A 179 -2.58 -13.89 16.70
CA LYS A 179 -3.32 -12.63 16.54
C LYS A 179 -3.45 -12.25 15.05
N ALA A 180 -2.37 -12.40 14.27
CA ALA A 180 -2.33 -12.00 12.88
C ALA A 180 -3.08 -12.95 11.94
N TYR A 181 -3.01 -14.27 12.15
CA TYR A 181 -3.64 -15.23 11.26
C TYR A 181 -5.17 -15.06 11.15
N PRO A 182 -5.94 -14.86 12.24
CA PRO A 182 -7.37 -14.57 12.13
C PRO A 182 -7.69 -13.35 11.24
N VAL A 183 -6.86 -12.30 11.29
CA VAL A 183 -7.03 -11.09 10.47
C VAL A 183 -6.74 -11.38 8.99
N VAL A 184 -5.63 -12.06 8.69
CA VAL A 184 -5.27 -12.45 7.32
C VAL A 184 -6.31 -13.39 6.73
N LYS A 185 -6.74 -14.40 7.51
CA LYS A 185 -7.82 -15.32 7.14
C LYS A 185 -9.12 -14.57 6.86
N GLY A 186 -9.49 -13.61 7.71
CA GLY A 186 -10.69 -12.80 7.53
C GLY A 186 -10.66 -11.98 6.24
N ALA A 187 -9.50 -11.41 5.87
CA ALA A 187 -9.37 -10.71 4.59
C ALA A 187 -9.56 -11.67 3.39
N ALA A 188 -8.97 -12.87 3.44
CA ALA A 188 -9.16 -13.90 2.41
C ALA A 188 -10.61 -14.37 2.28
N GLN A 189 -11.31 -14.56 3.40
CA GLN A 189 -12.73 -14.91 3.43
C GLN A 189 -13.61 -13.82 2.82
N PHE A 190 -13.31 -12.55 3.12
CA PHE A 190 -14.03 -11.43 2.54
C PHE A 190 -13.94 -11.43 1.01
N TYR A 191 -12.73 -11.57 0.44
CA TYR A 191 -12.58 -11.63 -1.01
C TYR A 191 -13.26 -12.86 -1.61
N GLN A 192 -13.11 -14.04 -1.00
CA GLN A 192 -13.76 -15.25 -1.50
C GLN A 192 -15.29 -15.13 -1.56
N ASP A 193 -15.90 -14.41 -0.62
CA ASP A 193 -17.36 -14.23 -0.55
C ASP A 193 -17.86 -13.06 -1.44
N THR A 194 -17.01 -12.10 -1.77
CA THR A 194 -17.41 -10.86 -2.50
C THR A 194 -16.99 -10.83 -3.96
N LEU A 195 -16.03 -11.65 -4.37
CA LEU A 195 -15.68 -11.82 -5.78
C LEU A 195 -16.88 -12.37 -6.57
N ILE A 196 -17.17 -11.75 -7.71
CA ILE A 196 -18.24 -12.20 -8.62
C ILE A 196 -17.65 -12.74 -9.92
N GLU A 197 -18.37 -13.68 -10.55
CA GLU A 197 -18.01 -14.20 -11.86
C GLU A 197 -18.32 -13.17 -12.96
N LEU A 198 -17.30 -12.79 -13.72
CA LEU A 198 -17.43 -12.07 -14.97
C LEU A 198 -17.46 -13.11 -16.11
N PRO A 199 -18.61 -13.30 -16.80
CA PRO A 199 -18.80 -14.39 -17.74
C PRO A 199 -17.67 -14.53 -18.77
N GLY A 200 -17.07 -15.72 -18.82
CA GLY A 200 -15.99 -16.06 -19.75
C GLY A 200 -14.62 -15.42 -19.44
N ARG A 201 -14.49 -14.69 -18.33
CA ARG A 201 -13.24 -14.00 -17.95
C ARG A 201 -12.67 -14.45 -16.61
N GLY A 202 -13.52 -14.77 -15.63
CA GLY A 202 -13.10 -15.15 -14.28
C GLY A 202 -13.65 -14.20 -13.20
N LEU A 203 -13.03 -14.23 -12.02
CA LEU A 203 -13.50 -13.53 -10.82
C LEU A 203 -12.99 -12.09 -10.75
N VAL A 204 -13.87 -11.16 -10.38
CA VAL A 204 -13.58 -9.73 -10.20
C VAL A 204 -14.24 -9.16 -8.95
N THR A 205 -13.70 -8.06 -8.42
CA THR A 205 -14.36 -7.27 -7.36
C THR A 205 -15.46 -6.39 -7.94
N ALA A 206 -16.59 -6.28 -7.24
CA ALA A 206 -17.73 -5.46 -7.63
C ALA A 206 -18.55 -5.00 -6.41
N PRO A 207 -18.69 -3.70 -6.14
CA PRO A 207 -18.06 -2.59 -6.85
C PRO A 207 -16.55 -2.53 -6.58
N SER A 208 -15.81 -1.83 -7.45
CA SER A 208 -14.38 -1.60 -7.35
C SER A 208 -14.05 -0.14 -7.69
N SER A 209 -12.86 0.32 -7.30
CA SER A 209 -12.30 1.61 -7.69
C SER A 209 -10.78 1.50 -7.81
N SER A 210 -10.16 2.37 -8.61
CA SER A 210 -8.70 2.56 -8.59
C SER A 210 -8.43 3.88 -7.86
N PRO A 211 -8.03 3.86 -6.59
CA PRO A 211 -7.85 5.07 -5.80
C PRO A 211 -6.82 5.99 -6.46
N GLU A 212 -7.07 7.29 -6.66
CA GLU A 212 -8.37 8.00 -6.64
C GLU A 212 -8.66 8.53 -8.04
N ASN A 213 -8.35 7.67 -9.01
CA ASN A 213 -8.32 7.97 -10.43
C ASN A 213 -9.68 7.71 -11.07
N ALA A 214 -9.88 8.29 -12.25
CA ALA A 214 -11.08 8.12 -13.05
C ALA A 214 -10.72 7.58 -14.43
N TYR A 215 -11.69 7.01 -15.12
CA TYR A 215 -11.56 6.56 -16.50
C TYR A 215 -12.67 7.15 -17.36
N ARG A 216 -12.43 7.22 -18.67
CA ARG A 216 -13.37 7.75 -19.64
C ARG A 216 -13.87 6.65 -20.56
N LEU A 217 -15.20 6.53 -20.65
CA LEU A 217 -15.89 5.62 -21.57
C LEU A 217 -15.88 6.17 -23.01
N PRO A 218 -16.12 5.32 -24.03
CA PRO A 218 -16.19 5.77 -25.43
C PRO A 218 -17.26 6.85 -25.70
N ASN A 219 -18.32 6.91 -24.90
CA ASN A 219 -19.36 7.94 -24.97
C ASN A 219 -18.92 9.29 -24.36
N GLY A 220 -17.69 9.39 -23.83
CA GLY A 220 -17.11 10.60 -23.24
C GLY A 220 -17.36 10.75 -21.74
N GLU A 221 -18.21 9.93 -21.12
CA GLU A 221 -18.50 9.99 -19.68
C GLU A 221 -17.30 9.57 -18.83
N VAL A 222 -17.16 10.19 -17.65
CA VAL A 222 -16.08 9.94 -16.70
C VAL A 222 -16.62 9.24 -15.46
N HIS A 223 -16.01 8.12 -15.11
CA HIS A 223 -16.44 7.27 -13.99
C HIS A 223 -15.26 6.93 -13.09
N LYS A 224 -15.55 6.68 -11.80
CA LYS A 224 -14.57 6.23 -10.79
C LYS A 224 -14.83 4.81 -10.30
N MET A 225 -16.11 4.45 -10.22
CA MET A 225 -16.56 3.11 -9.88
C MET A 225 -16.40 2.21 -11.09
N CYS A 226 -15.90 1.00 -10.89
CA CYS A 226 -15.64 0.02 -11.93
C CYS A 226 -15.88 -1.41 -11.42
N LEU A 227 -15.63 -2.38 -12.29
CA LEU A 227 -15.46 -3.78 -11.93
C LEU A 227 -13.97 -4.09 -11.97
N GLY A 228 -13.47 -4.81 -10.97
CA GLY A 228 -12.13 -5.41 -10.95
C GLY A 228 -10.98 -4.46 -11.32
N ALA A 229 -10.84 -3.33 -10.64
CA ALA A 229 -9.62 -2.53 -10.76
C ALA A 229 -8.39 -3.40 -10.47
N THR A 230 -7.31 -3.19 -11.21
CA THR A 230 -6.12 -4.06 -11.14
C THR A 230 -5.54 -4.15 -9.73
N MET A 231 -5.58 -3.05 -8.97
CA MET A 231 -5.14 -3.01 -7.57
C MET A 231 -5.94 -3.99 -6.69
N ASP A 232 -7.27 -3.99 -6.78
CA ASP A 232 -8.13 -4.87 -5.99
C ASP A 232 -7.84 -6.34 -6.28
N LEU A 233 -7.65 -6.69 -7.56
CA LEU A 233 -7.38 -8.06 -7.97
C LEU A 233 -6.00 -8.54 -7.51
N GLN A 234 -5.00 -7.66 -7.56
CA GLN A 234 -3.67 -7.91 -7.00
C GLN A 234 -3.75 -8.17 -5.49
N VAL A 235 -4.43 -7.30 -4.75
CA VAL A 235 -4.54 -7.41 -3.30
C VAL A 235 -5.36 -8.64 -2.89
N ALA A 236 -6.46 -8.93 -3.59
CA ALA A 236 -7.28 -10.12 -3.35
C ALA A 236 -6.48 -11.41 -3.55
N ALA A 237 -5.71 -11.49 -4.65
CA ALA A 237 -4.82 -12.61 -4.92
C ALA A 237 -3.75 -12.77 -3.82
N SER A 238 -3.16 -11.66 -3.38
CA SER A 238 -2.15 -11.66 -2.32
C SER A 238 -2.73 -12.12 -0.99
N ALA A 239 -3.85 -11.54 -0.53
CA ALA A 239 -4.48 -11.87 0.75
C ALA A 239 -4.85 -13.36 0.84
N MET A 240 -5.43 -13.94 -0.21
CA MET A 240 -5.75 -15.36 -0.27
C MET A 240 -4.50 -16.26 -0.32
N THR A 241 -3.46 -15.85 -1.03
CA THR A 241 -2.17 -16.57 -1.08
C THR A 241 -1.47 -16.54 0.28
N SER A 242 -1.47 -15.39 0.94
CA SER A 242 -0.94 -15.18 2.29
C SER A 242 -1.68 -16.00 3.34
N ALA A 243 -3.02 -16.03 3.28
CA ALA A 243 -3.83 -16.88 4.16
C ALA A 243 -3.55 -18.36 3.93
N TYR A 244 -3.44 -18.81 2.68
CA TYR A 244 -3.05 -20.19 2.35
C TYR A 244 -1.68 -20.55 2.94
N ARG A 245 -0.69 -19.66 2.78
CA ARG A 245 0.67 -19.86 3.30
C ARG A 245 0.67 -19.99 4.82
N LEU A 246 0.02 -19.08 5.54
CA LEU A 246 -0.04 -19.13 7.00
C LEU A 246 -0.84 -20.35 7.52
N ALA A 247 -1.93 -20.72 6.84
CA ALA A 247 -2.70 -21.92 7.19
C ALA A 247 -1.83 -23.18 7.10
N ALA A 248 -0.99 -23.28 6.06
CA ALA A 248 -0.03 -24.37 5.91
C ALA A 248 1.04 -24.35 7.01
N THR A 249 1.60 -23.19 7.33
CA THR A 249 2.57 -23.03 8.43
C THR A 249 2.00 -23.44 9.78
N LEU A 250 0.75 -23.07 10.06
CA LEU A 250 0.04 -23.39 11.31
C LEU A 250 -0.61 -24.78 11.30
N VAL A 251 -0.54 -25.51 10.18
CA VAL A 251 -1.17 -26.82 9.98
C VAL A 251 -2.68 -26.80 10.29
N THR A 252 -3.36 -25.72 9.89
CA THR A 252 -4.79 -25.48 10.13
C THR A 252 -5.55 -25.25 8.82
N ASP A 253 -6.88 -25.21 8.87
CA ASP A 253 -7.77 -24.78 7.78
C ASP A 253 -7.49 -25.43 6.41
N LYS A 254 -7.11 -26.71 6.38
CA LYS A 254 -6.66 -27.41 5.15
C LYS A 254 -7.65 -27.32 3.99
N ALA A 255 -8.94 -27.49 4.26
CA ALA A 255 -9.98 -27.43 3.22
C ALA A 255 -10.21 -25.99 2.72
N GLU A 256 -10.27 -25.03 3.64
CA GLU A 256 -10.52 -23.62 3.32
C GLU A 256 -9.34 -23.00 2.59
N SER A 257 -8.11 -23.28 3.05
CA SER A 257 -6.87 -22.84 2.40
C SER A 257 -6.72 -23.38 0.98
N LYS A 258 -7.06 -24.65 0.74
CA LYS A 258 -7.11 -25.20 -0.62
C LYS A 258 -8.13 -24.44 -1.48
N SER A 259 -9.29 -24.11 -0.94
CA SER A 259 -10.30 -23.32 -1.65
C SER A 259 -9.78 -21.93 -2.06
N TRP A 260 -9.06 -21.22 -1.17
CA TRP A 260 -8.42 -19.95 -1.52
C TRP A 260 -7.42 -20.09 -2.68
N ALA A 261 -6.59 -21.13 -2.67
CA ALA A 261 -5.64 -21.37 -3.76
C ALA A 261 -6.35 -21.63 -5.10
N GLU A 262 -7.51 -22.30 -5.12
CA GLU A 262 -8.30 -22.47 -6.34
C GLU A 262 -9.03 -21.18 -6.75
N THR A 263 -9.52 -20.37 -5.80
CA THR A 263 -10.11 -19.06 -6.08
C THR A 263 -9.11 -18.13 -6.76
N VAL A 264 -7.86 -18.07 -6.28
CA VAL A 264 -6.80 -17.22 -6.87
C VAL A 264 -6.59 -17.51 -8.36
N LYS A 265 -6.62 -18.78 -8.78
CA LYS A 265 -6.46 -19.17 -10.20
C LYS A 265 -7.58 -18.65 -11.10
N ARG A 266 -8.73 -18.31 -10.52
CA ARG A 266 -9.90 -17.80 -11.25
C ARG A 266 -9.94 -16.27 -11.28
N ILE A 267 -9.16 -15.57 -10.47
CA ILE A 267 -9.10 -14.09 -10.50
C ILE A 267 -8.62 -13.65 -11.87
N VAL A 268 -9.28 -12.65 -12.45
CA VAL A 268 -8.87 -12.08 -13.73
C VAL A 268 -7.40 -11.61 -13.63
N PRO A 269 -6.51 -12.09 -14.52
CA PRO A 269 -5.10 -11.75 -14.43
C PRO A 269 -4.85 -10.29 -14.83
N MET A 270 -3.72 -9.76 -14.36
CA MET A 270 -3.15 -8.51 -14.86
C MET A 270 -3.01 -8.54 -16.38
N LYS A 271 -3.29 -7.41 -17.05
CA LYS A 271 -3.22 -7.28 -18.50
C LYS A 271 -2.30 -6.15 -18.92
N ILE A 272 -1.58 -6.38 -20.01
CA ILE A 272 -0.81 -5.35 -20.71
C ILE A 272 -1.73 -4.75 -21.78
N GLY A 273 -1.85 -3.43 -21.79
CA GLY A 273 -2.66 -2.70 -22.75
C GLY A 273 -2.00 -2.62 -24.13
N PRO A 274 -2.75 -2.16 -25.15
CA PRO A 274 -2.22 -1.99 -26.49
C PRO A 274 -1.10 -0.94 -26.59
N ASP A 275 -0.98 -0.07 -25.58
CA ASP A 275 0.08 0.94 -25.46
C ASP A 275 1.30 0.44 -24.64
N GLY A 276 1.36 -0.86 -24.34
CA GLY A 276 2.45 -1.49 -23.61
C GLY A 276 2.45 -1.26 -22.10
N ARG A 277 1.49 -0.49 -21.56
CA ARG A 277 1.38 -0.22 -20.12
C ARG A 277 0.60 -1.31 -19.41
N LEU A 278 0.79 -1.42 -18.09
CA LEU A 278 -0.09 -2.26 -17.27
C LEU A 278 -1.47 -1.59 -17.20
N GLN A 279 -2.55 -2.31 -17.52
CA GLN A 279 -3.89 -1.76 -17.46
C GLN A 279 -4.29 -1.46 -16.01
N GLU A 280 -4.85 -0.26 -15.77
CA GLU A 280 -5.38 0.13 -14.45
C GLU A 280 -6.77 -0.45 -14.18
N TRP A 281 -7.56 -0.67 -15.23
CA TRP A 281 -8.89 -1.27 -15.20
C TRP A 281 -8.98 -2.47 -16.15
N LEU A 282 -10.11 -3.19 -16.12
CA LEU A 282 -10.36 -4.38 -16.95
C LEU A 282 -10.29 -4.16 -18.46
N GLU A 283 -10.47 -2.91 -18.89
CA GLU A 283 -10.41 -2.47 -20.28
C GLU A 283 -9.39 -1.32 -20.41
N PRO A 284 -8.80 -1.11 -21.60
CA PRO A 284 -7.88 -0.01 -21.85
C PRO A 284 -8.62 1.33 -22.00
N TYR A 285 -9.30 1.75 -20.94
CA TYR A 285 -10.04 3.02 -20.91
C TYR A 285 -9.10 4.21 -21.05
N ALA A 286 -9.61 5.29 -21.64
CA ALA A 286 -8.90 6.55 -21.68
C ALA A 286 -8.85 7.18 -20.29
N GLU A 287 -7.73 7.85 -19.97
CA GLU A 287 -7.49 8.44 -18.66
C GLU A 287 -7.72 9.95 -18.72
N PRO A 288 -8.69 10.51 -17.95
CA PRO A 288 -8.85 11.95 -17.81
C PRO A 288 -7.63 12.64 -17.21
N GLU A 289 -6.90 11.94 -16.33
CA GLU A 289 -5.69 12.43 -15.66
C GLU A 289 -4.49 11.48 -15.90
N PRO A 290 -3.81 11.55 -17.06
CA PRO A 290 -2.68 10.67 -17.37
C PRO A 290 -1.47 10.82 -16.43
N HIS A 291 -1.40 11.93 -15.69
CA HIS A 291 -0.35 12.22 -14.71
C HIS A 291 -0.86 12.15 -13.26
N HIS A 292 -1.94 11.40 -13.03
CA HIS A 292 -2.54 11.25 -11.71
C HIS A 292 -1.51 10.80 -10.65
N ARG A 293 -1.66 11.31 -9.42
CA ARG A 293 -0.70 11.10 -8.32
C ARG A 293 -0.67 9.65 -7.83
N HIS A 294 -1.78 8.93 -7.90
CA HIS A 294 -1.81 7.51 -7.57
C HIS A 294 -1.33 6.66 -8.75
N VAL A 295 -0.63 5.59 -8.42
CA VAL A 295 -0.23 4.54 -9.38
C VAL A 295 -0.68 3.17 -8.85
N SER A 296 -1.93 3.12 -8.39
CA SER A 296 -2.52 2.04 -7.59
C SER A 296 -2.43 0.66 -8.22
N HIS A 297 -2.55 0.56 -9.55
CA HIS A 297 -2.38 -0.69 -10.29
C HIS A 297 -0.95 -1.25 -10.29
N LEU A 298 0.03 -0.50 -9.76
CA LEU A 298 1.39 -0.98 -9.49
C LEU A 298 1.59 -1.44 -8.04
N TRP A 299 0.53 -1.58 -7.23
CA TRP A 299 0.65 -2.14 -5.87
C TRP A 299 1.41 -3.49 -5.88
N GLY A 300 1.16 -4.33 -6.88
CA GLY A 300 1.85 -5.60 -7.07
C GLY A 300 3.37 -5.49 -7.32
N LEU A 301 3.86 -4.34 -7.79
CA LEU A 301 5.30 -4.04 -7.89
C LEU A 301 5.87 -3.56 -6.55
N TYR A 302 5.13 -2.69 -5.86
CA TYR A 302 5.42 -2.23 -4.50
C TYR A 302 4.17 -1.63 -3.84
N PRO A 303 3.84 -1.95 -2.58
CA PRO A 303 4.62 -2.75 -1.63
C PRO A 303 4.37 -4.26 -1.73
N GLY A 304 3.52 -4.71 -2.65
CA GLY A 304 3.36 -6.11 -3.00
C GLY A 304 4.60 -6.73 -3.64
N ASN A 305 4.48 -7.99 -4.05
CA ASN A 305 5.56 -8.79 -4.63
C ASN A 305 5.09 -9.65 -5.82
N LEU A 306 4.01 -9.23 -6.50
CA LEU A 306 3.42 -9.93 -7.65
C LEU A 306 4.12 -9.58 -8.98
N ILE A 307 4.83 -8.44 -9.04
CA ILE A 307 5.57 -7.99 -10.23
C ILE A 307 7.06 -7.91 -9.87
N SER A 308 7.89 -8.60 -10.65
CA SER A 308 9.34 -8.67 -10.47
C SER A 308 10.05 -8.78 -11.82
N ILE A 309 11.18 -8.09 -11.96
CA ILE A 309 12.03 -8.19 -13.15
C ILE A 309 12.55 -9.62 -13.39
N ARG A 310 12.58 -10.46 -12.34
CA ARG A 310 13.13 -11.82 -12.40
C ARG A 310 12.07 -12.86 -12.76
N THR A 311 10.87 -12.73 -12.21
CA THR A 311 9.82 -13.77 -12.32
C THR A 311 8.66 -13.38 -13.22
N THR A 312 8.46 -12.08 -13.49
CA THR A 312 7.41 -11.56 -14.38
C THR A 312 7.97 -10.41 -15.25
N PRO A 313 9.00 -10.66 -16.08
CA PRO A 313 9.70 -9.60 -16.80
C PRO A 313 8.79 -8.77 -17.71
N GLU A 314 7.79 -9.38 -18.35
CA GLU A 314 6.83 -8.67 -19.20
C GLU A 314 5.96 -7.67 -18.40
N LEU A 315 5.48 -8.07 -17.22
CA LEU A 315 4.72 -7.17 -16.33
C LEU A 315 5.63 -6.08 -15.75
N ALA A 316 6.90 -6.37 -15.50
CA ALA A 316 7.86 -5.37 -15.03
C ALA A 316 8.17 -4.32 -16.12
N ALA A 317 8.28 -4.75 -17.38
CA ALA A 317 8.39 -3.83 -18.52
C ALA A 317 7.12 -2.96 -18.68
N ALA A 318 5.93 -3.55 -18.52
CA ALA A 318 4.67 -2.81 -18.57
C ALA A 318 4.54 -1.80 -17.40
N ALA A 319 5.02 -2.17 -16.21
CA ALA A 319 5.09 -1.27 -15.06
C ALA A 319 6.04 -0.10 -15.28
N ARG A 320 7.20 -0.33 -15.92
CA ARG A 320 8.11 0.74 -16.36
C ARG A 320 7.41 1.71 -17.31
N ALA A 321 6.75 1.20 -18.35
CA ALA A 321 6.01 2.03 -19.30
C ALA A 321 4.88 2.84 -18.63
N THR A 322 4.21 2.25 -17.63
CA THR A 322 3.24 2.97 -16.78
C THR A 322 3.89 4.15 -16.06
N LEU A 323 5.03 3.95 -15.41
CA LEU A 323 5.72 5.02 -14.65
C LEU A 323 6.21 6.14 -15.56
N GLU A 324 6.77 5.80 -16.72
CA GLU A 324 7.20 6.78 -17.73
C GLU A 324 6.03 7.66 -18.17
N LYS A 325 4.85 7.08 -18.36
CA LYS A 325 3.63 7.82 -18.72
C LYS A 325 3.07 8.66 -17.58
N ARG A 326 3.09 8.15 -16.35
CA ARG A 326 2.66 8.88 -15.13
C ARG A 326 3.60 10.04 -14.80
N THR A 327 4.83 10.04 -15.32
CA THR A 327 5.90 11.02 -15.06
C THR A 327 6.36 11.05 -13.60
N ASP A 328 7.39 11.82 -13.30
CA ASP A 328 8.04 11.83 -11.98
C ASP A 328 7.29 12.73 -10.98
N ALA A 329 7.13 14.01 -11.30
CA ALA A 329 6.67 15.05 -10.39
C ALA A 329 5.23 14.82 -9.90
N SER A 330 5.01 14.98 -8.59
CA SER A 330 3.72 14.79 -7.93
C SER A 330 3.77 15.31 -6.48
N THR A 331 2.80 14.92 -5.65
CA THR A 331 2.85 15.10 -4.19
C THR A 331 4.01 14.34 -3.55
N GLY A 332 4.44 14.73 -2.34
CA GLY A 332 5.57 14.10 -1.64
C GLY A 332 5.44 12.58 -1.50
N TRP A 333 4.30 12.09 -1.00
CA TRP A 333 4.06 10.65 -0.86
C TRP A 333 4.07 9.91 -2.22
N SER A 334 3.61 10.56 -3.29
CA SER A 334 3.54 9.95 -4.62
C SER A 334 4.94 9.81 -5.21
N MET A 335 5.79 10.83 -5.06
CA MET A 335 7.19 10.76 -5.49
C MET A 335 7.97 9.72 -4.68
N ALA A 336 7.74 9.61 -3.36
CA ALA A 336 8.34 8.57 -2.54
C ALA A 336 7.92 7.15 -2.99
N TRP A 337 6.64 6.93 -3.30
CA TRP A 337 6.18 5.64 -3.83
C TRP A 337 6.80 5.32 -5.19
N LYS A 338 6.90 6.32 -6.08
CA LYS A 338 7.60 6.20 -7.37
C LYS A 338 9.07 5.86 -7.21
N ALA A 339 9.77 6.45 -6.23
CA ALA A 339 11.16 6.08 -5.93
C ALA A 339 11.27 4.60 -5.55
N CYS A 340 10.34 4.08 -4.73
CA CYS A 340 10.27 2.64 -4.43
C CYS A 340 9.99 1.79 -5.67
N PHE A 341 9.11 2.24 -6.58
CA PHE A 341 8.85 1.53 -7.83
C PHE A 341 10.09 1.44 -8.72
N TRP A 342 10.78 2.56 -8.94
CA TRP A 342 12.02 2.58 -9.73
C TRP A 342 13.12 1.74 -9.10
N ALA A 343 13.25 1.76 -7.77
CA ALA A 343 14.16 0.87 -7.06
C ALA A 343 13.81 -0.62 -7.29
N ARG A 344 12.53 -1.00 -7.26
CA ARG A 344 12.07 -2.38 -7.57
C ARG A 344 12.31 -2.78 -9.03
N LEU A 345 12.38 -1.81 -9.95
CA LEU A 345 12.74 -2.02 -11.35
C LEU A 345 14.26 -1.97 -11.61
N HIS A 346 15.07 -1.88 -10.55
CA HIS A 346 16.52 -1.77 -10.59
C HIS A 346 17.03 -0.53 -11.37
N ASP A 347 16.27 0.56 -11.33
CA ASP A 347 16.62 1.85 -11.94
C ASP A 347 17.06 2.84 -10.84
N GLY A 348 18.32 2.73 -10.44
CA GLY A 348 18.89 3.53 -9.35
C GLY A 348 18.92 5.02 -9.65
N ASP A 349 19.26 5.40 -10.88
CA ASP A 349 19.34 6.80 -11.31
C ASP A 349 17.96 7.46 -11.28
N ARG A 350 16.93 6.77 -11.74
CA ARG A 350 15.56 7.31 -11.71
C ARG A 350 14.98 7.34 -10.31
N ALA A 351 15.30 6.37 -9.47
CA ALA A 351 14.95 6.40 -8.05
C ALA A 351 15.63 7.57 -7.33
N TYR A 352 16.92 7.81 -7.60
CA TYR A 352 17.69 8.92 -7.04
C TYR A 352 17.11 10.28 -7.41
N LYS A 353 16.74 10.47 -8.67
CA LYS A 353 16.15 11.72 -9.16
C LYS A 353 14.85 12.15 -8.44
N LEU A 354 14.15 11.19 -7.81
CA LEU A 354 12.91 11.43 -7.08
C LEU A 354 13.11 11.75 -5.59
N LEU A 355 14.33 11.60 -5.08
CA LEU A 355 14.74 12.03 -3.74
C LEU A 355 15.08 13.53 -3.76
#